data_AF-A0A955HZ75-F1
#
_entry.id   AF-A0A955HZ75-F1
#
_cell.length_a   1.000
_cell.length_b   1.000
_cell.length_c   1.000
_cell.angle_alpha   90.00
_cell.angle_beta   90.00
_cell.angle_gamma   90.00
#
_symmetry.space_group_name_H-M   'P 1'
#
loop_
_entity.id
_entity.type
_entity.pdbx_description
1 polymer ?
#
loop_
_entity_poly.entity_id
_entity_poly.type
_entity_poly.pdbx_seq_one_letter_code
_entity_poly.pdbx_strand_id
1 'polypeptide(L)'
;MKKFLAALLSFAFIAMPGASGLAYAQTEPLTTEQTEMGIGGLFALKGTATTPSEHLDEPFADVLVFDVRHGLTAEQVEQGLQAEQERIEQLKQDIVLMKRLERKRNFVDTTGFDWIYLEAEERYGVPWEILSAVHQTETNRSGDTAVTSYAGAQGPMQFIPSTWRAYGADGDGDGVANIHDVDDAIHGAANYLAANGGASGNVRNALFRYNHSTAYVNLVLSRAYAVGYQQ
;
A
#
# COMPACT_ATOMS: atom_id res chain seq x y z
N MET A 1 -6.91 17.61 -6.32
CA MET A 1 -6.37 16.44 -5.58
C MET A 1 -4.89 16.17 -5.82
N LYS A 2 -4.37 16.16 -7.06
CA LYS A 2 -2.93 15.93 -7.34
C LYS A 2 -1.94 16.90 -6.65
N LYS A 3 -2.39 18.09 -6.23
CA LYS A 3 -1.57 19.08 -5.52
C LYS A 3 -1.46 18.84 -4.00
N PHE A 4 -2.38 18.08 -3.39
CA PHE A 4 -2.35 17.77 -1.95
C PHE A 4 -1.30 16.70 -1.60
N LEU A 5 -0.98 15.80 -2.53
CA LEU A 5 -0.04 14.69 -2.29
C LEU A 5 1.44 15.10 -2.29
N ALA A 6 1.80 16.24 -2.89
CA ALA A 6 3.19 16.64 -3.09
C ALA A 6 3.81 17.34 -1.86
N ALA A 7 3.00 17.84 -0.92
CA ALA A 7 3.49 18.60 0.24
C ALA A 7 4.00 17.72 1.40
N LEU A 8 3.68 16.42 1.40
CA LEU A 8 3.91 15.51 2.55
C LEU A 8 5.21 14.68 2.46
N LEU A 9 6.01 14.81 1.41
CA LEU A 9 7.18 13.94 1.15
C LEU A 9 8.56 14.60 1.40
N SER A 10 8.60 15.80 1.99
CA SER A 10 9.84 16.56 2.18
C SER A 10 10.21 16.75 3.66
N PHE A 11 10.31 15.66 4.42
CA PHE A 11 11.05 15.68 5.70
C PHE A 11 11.82 14.37 5.86
N ALA A 12 13.09 14.38 5.48
CA ALA A 12 14.04 13.37 5.89
C ALA A 12 14.77 13.89 7.12
N PHE A 13 14.61 13.24 8.27
CA PHE A 13 15.57 13.36 9.36
C PHE A 13 15.96 11.96 9.85
N ILE A 14 17.27 11.71 9.85
CA ILE A 14 17.89 10.48 10.31
C ILE A 14 17.93 10.55 11.84
N ALA A 15 17.20 9.67 12.51
CA ALA A 15 17.42 9.33 13.90
C ALA A 15 17.83 7.85 13.95
N MET A 16 19.14 7.58 14.06
CA MET A 16 19.64 6.25 14.42
C MET A 16 19.70 6.15 15.96
N PRO A 17 19.09 5.14 16.60
CA PRO A 17 19.24 4.95 18.02
C PRO A 17 20.57 4.24 18.33
N GLY A 18 21.46 4.92 19.08
CA GLY A 18 22.58 4.24 19.78
C GLY A 18 23.99 4.80 19.59
N ALA A 19 24.22 5.90 18.86
CA ALA A 19 25.57 6.45 18.70
C ALA A 19 25.81 7.65 19.62
N SER A 20 26.52 7.42 20.73
CA SER A 20 27.19 8.47 21.50
C SER A 20 28.29 9.10 20.64
N GLY A 21 27.99 10.17 19.90
CA GLY A 21 28.97 10.91 19.12
C GLY A 21 28.33 11.91 18.18
N LEU A 22 28.46 13.20 18.49
CA LEU A 22 28.09 14.30 17.61
C LEU A 22 28.97 14.28 16.35
N ALA A 23 28.41 13.95 15.20
CA ALA A 23 29.08 14.16 13.92
C ALA A 23 28.85 15.61 13.47
N TYR A 24 29.92 16.42 13.52
CA TYR A 24 29.96 17.76 12.93
C TYR A 24 29.95 17.65 11.40
N ALA A 25 28.99 18.31 10.74
CA ALA A 25 29.13 18.67 9.34
C ALA A 25 30.15 19.83 9.24
N GLN A 26 31.18 19.67 8.41
CA GLN A 26 32.29 20.62 8.28
C GLN A 26 31.80 22.04 7.91
N THR A 27 32.20 23.03 8.70
CA THR A 27 31.94 24.45 8.48
C THR A 27 33.22 25.16 8.04
N GLU A 28 33.22 25.87 6.92
CA GLU A 28 34.26 26.88 6.64
C GLU A 28 34.04 28.11 7.54
N PRO A 29 35.10 28.84 7.95
CA PRO A 29 34.97 29.92 8.90
C PRO A 29 34.29 31.16 8.29
N LEU A 30 33.32 31.71 9.01
CA LEU A 30 32.64 32.98 8.67
C LEU A 30 33.62 34.15 8.86
N THR A 31 33.56 35.14 7.97
CA THR A 31 34.38 36.37 8.08
C THR A 31 33.84 37.30 9.17
N THR A 32 34.72 38.18 9.66
CA THR A 32 34.57 39.04 10.84
C THR A 32 33.30 39.91 10.85
N GLU A 33 32.67 40.16 9.70
CA GLU A 33 31.52 41.06 9.55
C GLU A 33 30.18 40.48 10.05
N GLN A 34 30.08 39.16 10.25
CA GLN A 34 28.81 38.52 10.66
C GLN A 34 28.63 38.35 12.17
N THR A 35 29.60 38.78 12.98
CA THR A 35 29.56 38.63 14.45
C THR A 35 28.84 39.79 15.14
N GLU A 36 28.76 40.97 14.52
CA GLU A 36 28.25 42.18 15.19
C GLU A 36 26.73 42.42 15.09
N MET A 37 25.97 41.60 14.36
CA MET A 37 24.50 41.77 14.25
C MET A 37 23.66 40.90 15.21
N GLY A 38 24.26 40.17 16.15
CA GLY A 38 23.49 39.48 17.20
C GLY A 38 22.47 38.45 16.70
N ILE A 39 22.69 37.86 15.51
CA ILE A 39 21.87 36.77 14.97
C ILE A 39 22.48 35.45 15.41
N GLY A 40 22.20 35.05 16.65
CA GLY A 40 22.50 33.71 17.14
C GLY A 40 21.57 32.68 16.48
N GLY A 41 22.13 31.80 15.66
CA GLY A 41 21.52 30.51 15.32
C GLY A 41 20.42 30.54 14.25
N LEU A 42 20.71 31.07 13.07
CA LEU A 42 19.88 30.82 11.88
C LEU A 42 20.38 29.55 11.18
N PHE A 43 19.74 28.40 11.42
CA PHE A 43 19.92 27.23 10.54
C PHE A 43 19.10 27.45 9.28
N ALA A 44 19.72 28.07 8.27
CA ALA A 44 19.15 28.16 6.93
C ALA A 44 19.31 26.82 6.20
N LEU A 45 18.24 26.04 6.08
CA LEU A 45 18.14 25.08 4.96
C LEU A 45 18.06 25.91 3.68
N LYS A 46 19.08 25.83 2.84
CA LYS A 46 19.22 26.60 1.60
C LYS A 46 18.23 26.08 0.55
N GLY A 47 16.96 26.44 0.68
CA GLY A 47 16.00 26.47 -0.43
C GLY A 47 16.10 27.83 -1.10
N THR A 48 16.59 27.88 -2.34
CA THR A 48 16.61 29.13 -3.11
C THR A 48 15.18 29.50 -3.50
N ALA A 49 14.50 30.27 -2.67
CA ALA A 49 13.30 31.00 -3.07
C ALA A 49 13.72 32.36 -3.62
N THR A 50 13.62 32.53 -4.94
CA THR A 50 13.64 33.84 -5.58
C THR A 50 12.38 34.62 -5.21
N THR A 51 12.57 35.93 -5.01
CA THR A 51 11.70 36.98 -4.46
C THR A 51 10.30 37.19 -5.10
N PRO A 52 9.42 38.00 -4.46
CA PRO A 52 7.97 37.77 -4.39
C PRO A 52 7.16 38.58 -5.40
N SER A 53 6.01 38.05 -5.83
CA SER A 53 4.87 38.86 -6.27
C SER A 53 3.57 38.07 -6.23
N GLU A 54 2.53 38.76 -5.74
CA GLU A 54 1.09 38.51 -5.86
C GLU A 54 0.45 37.35 -5.08
N HIS A 55 -0.33 37.78 -4.07
CA HIS A 55 -1.72 37.38 -3.83
C HIS A 55 -2.04 35.90 -3.98
N LEU A 56 -2.17 35.16 -2.87
CA LEU A 56 -3.25 34.19 -2.65
C LEU A 56 -3.37 33.87 -1.14
N ASP A 57 -4.56 34.11 -0.58
CA ASP A 57 -5.02 33.61 0.70
C ASP A 57 -5.12 32.07 0.67
N GLU A 58 -4.34 31.33 1.46
CA GLU A 58 -4.49 29.88 1.63
C GLU A 58 -4.36 29.50 3.12
N PRO A 59 -5.32 28.76 3.72
CA PRO A 59 -5.45 28.61 5.19
C PRO A 59 -4.75 27.37 5.77
N PHE A 60 -3.53 27.00 5.34
CA PHE A 60 -2.86 25.79 5.86
C PHE A 60 -1.34 25.90 6.05
N ALA A 61 -0.81 27.09 6.32
CA ALA A 61 0.61 27.27 6.63
C ALA A 61 0.86 27.48 8.14
N ASP A 62 0.31 26.62 9.00
CA ASP A 62 0.91 26.44 10.33
C ASP A 62 2.10 25.50 10.19
N VAL A 63 3.15 26.02 9.55
CA VAL A 63 4.51 25.52 9.77
C VAL A 63 4.79 25.77 11.24
N LEU A 64 5.21 24.74 11.98
CA LEU A 64 5.76 24.90 13.33
C LEU A 64 7.01 25.79 13.26
N VAL A 65 6.78 27.11 13.23
CA VAL A 65 7.78 28.10 13.59
C VAL A 65 7.83 28.03 15.10
N PHE A 66 8.76 27.23 15.64
CA PHE A 66 9.07 27.29 17.06
C PHE A 66 9.58 28.70 17.35
N ASP A 67 8.72 29.54 17.91
CA ASP A 67 9.13 30.82 18.44
C ASP A 67 9.98 30.55 19.69
N VAL A 68 11.31 30.58 19.53
CA VAL A 68 12.30 30.49 20.61
C VAL A 68 12.26 31.75 21.52
N ARG A 69 11.13 32.48 21.57
CA ARG A 69 10.93 33.61 22.48
C ARG A 69 10.48 33.19 23.87
N HIS A 70 10.07 31.95 24.07
CA HIS A 70 9.81 31.39 25.41
C HIS A 70 10.38 29.97 25.51
N GLY A 71 11.39 29.80 26.37
CA GLY A 71 12.20 28.59 26.46
C GLY A 71 11.38 27.34 26.82
N LEU A 72 11.13 26.49 25.83
CA LEU A 72 10.63 25.14 26.04
C LEU A 72 11.71 24.28 26.69
N THR A 73 11.30 23.42 27.61
CA THR A 73 12.16 22.38 28.18
C THR A 73 12.37 21.24 27.17
N ALA A 74 13.47 20.48 27.33
CA ALA A 74 13.75 19.32 26.48
C ALA A 74 12.61 18.29 26.48
N GLU A 75 11.96 18.10 27.63
CA GLU A 75 10.81 17.20 27.78
C GLU A 75 9.61 17.65 26.96
N GLN A 76 9.30 18.95 26.93
CA GLN A 76 8.22 19.50 26.12
C GLN A 76 8.50 19.35 24.62
N VAL A 77 9.76 19.44 24.20
CA VAL A 77 10.17 19.20 22.81
C VAL A 77 10.01 17.71 22.45
N GLU A 78 10.41 16.80 23.34
CA GLU A 78 10.30 15.35 23.11
C GLU A 78 8.83 14.90 23.05
N GLN A 79 7.98 15.40 23.94
CA GLN A 79 6.54 15.14 23.92
C GLN A 79 5.87 15.66 22.64
N GLY A 80 6.25 16.86 22.18
CA GLY A 80 5.76 17.40 20.91
C GLY A 80 6.18 16.55 19.71
N LEU A 81 7.41 16.04 19.71
CA LEU A 81 7.91 15.16 18.64
C LEU A 81 7.16 13.81 18.62
N GLN A 82 6.90 13.22 19.78
CA GLN A 82 6.14 11.96 19.89
C GLN A 82 4.69 12.13 19.43
N ALA A 83 4.01 13.20 19.86
CA ALA A 83 2.64 13.49 19.44
C ALA A 83 2.54 13.68 17.91
N GLU A 84 3.52 14.35 17.30
CA GLU A 84 3.53 14.53 15.85
C GLU A 84 3.85 13.22 15.11
N GLN A 85 4.70 12.35 15.68
CA GLN A 85 4.93 11.00 15.14
C GLN A 85 3.66 10.15 15.16
N GLU A 86 2.91 10.15 16.27
CA GLU A 86 1.63 9.45 16.38
C GLU A 86 0.62 9.99 15.36
N ARG A 87 0.53 11.32 15.21
CA ARG A 87 -0.33 11.96 14.22
C ARG A 87 0.02 11.58 12.79
N ILE A 88 1.31 11.57 12.45
CA ILE A 88 1.81 11.16 11.14
C ILE A 88 1.44 9.68 10.90
N GLU A 89 1.57 8.82 11.90
CA GLU A 89 1.24 7.41 11.75
C GLU A 89 -0.27 7.19 11.54
N GLN A 90 -1.11 7.91 12.27
CA GLN A 90 -2.55 7.91 12.03
C GLN A 90 -2.90 8.40 10.62
N LEU A 91 -2.30 9.51 10.18
CA LEU A 91 -2.52 10.05 8.83
C LEU A 91 -2.09 9.08 7.74
N LYS A 92 -1.03 8.29 7.93
CA LYS A 92 -0.65 7.23 6.99
C LYS A 92 -1.73 6.18 6.87
N GLN A 93 -2.30 5.73 7.99
CA GLN A 93 -3.40 4.76 8.00
C GLN A 93 -4.64 5.33 7.29
N ASP A 94 -4.99 6.58 7.57
CA ASP A 94 -6.12 7.26 6.93
C ASP A 94 -5.92 7.45 5.42
N ILE A 95 -4.70 7.77 4.97
CA ILE A 95 -4.38 7.88 3.54
C ILE A 95 -4.55 6.53 2.84
N VAL A 96 -4.13 5.43 3.47
CA VAL A 96 -4.31 4.08 2.94
C VAL A 96 -5.81 3.75 2.83
N LEU A 97 -6.59 4.04 3.88
CA LEU A 97 -8.04 3.86 3.88
C LEU A 97 -8.72 4.72 2.81
N MET A 98 -8.32 5.98 2.68
CA MET A 98 -8.89 6.91 1.69
C MET A 98 -8.60 6.45 0.25
N LYS A 99 -7.40 5.97 -0.05
CA LYS A 99 -7.10 5.36 -1.36
C LYS A 99 -7.97 4.13 -1.62
N ARG A 100 -8.25 3.33 -0.59
CA ARG A 100 -9.17 2.20 -0.69
C ARG A 100 -10.59 2.68 -0.97
N LEU A 101 -11.11 3.66 -0.24
CA LEU A 101 -12.45 4.22 -0.43
C LEU A 101 -12.60 4.90 -1.79
N GLU A 102 -11.56 5.58 -2.28
CA GLU A 102 -11.57 6.19 -3.61
C GLU A 102 -11.62 5.13 -4.71
N ARG A 103 -10.87 4.03 -4.55
CA ARG A 103 -11.03 2.86 -5.42
C ARG A 103 -12.47 2.38 -5.37
N LYS A 104 -12.99 1.99 -4.19
CA LYS A 104 -14.38 1.50 -4.05
C LYS A 104 -15.41 2.46 -4.67
N ARG A 105 -15.38 3.75 -4.33
CA ARG A 105 -16.34 4.76 -4.84
C ARG A 105 -16.34 4.88 -6.37
N ASN A 106 -15.17 4.75 -6.99
CA ASN A 106 -15.04 4.88 -8.45
C ASN A 106 -15.03 3.52 -9.15
N PHE A 107 -15.16 2.42 -8.41
CA PHE A 107 -15.13 1.08 -8.93
C PHE A 107 -16.53 0.73 -9.48
N VAL A 108 -16.63 0.51 -10.78
CA VAL A 108 -17.82 -0.05 -11.41
C VAL A 108 -17.61 -1.55 -11.47
N ASP A 109 -18.49 -2.32 -10.82
CA ASP A 109 -18.48 -3.77 -10.94
C ASP A 109 -18.87 -4.16 -12.37
N THR A 110 -17.87 -4.58 -13.13
CA THR A 110 -18.03 -4.92 -14.55
C THR A 110 -18.25 -6.41 -14.75
N THR A 111 -17.89 -7.23 -13.76
CA THR A 111 -17.92 -8.69 -13.87
C THR A 111 -18.94 -9.35 -12.95
N GLY A 112 -19.46 -8.64 -11.95
CA GLY A 112 -20.29 -9.19 -10.87
C GLY A 112 -19.47 -9.78 -9.71
N PHE A 113 -18.13 -9.81 -9.82
CA PHE A 113 -17.23 -10.42 -8.85
C PHE A 113 -16.16 -9.45 -8.36
N ASP A 114 -16.14 -8.22 -8.87
CA ASP A 114 -14.99 -7.36 -8.70
C ASP A 114 -14.76 -6.98 -7.22
N TRP A 115 -15.86 -6.85 -6.46
CA TRP A 115 -15.82 -6.61 -5.02
C TRP A 115 -15.18 -7.77 -4.24
N ILE A 116 -15.40 -9.00 -4.67
CA ILE A 116 -14.83 -10.21 -4.04
C ILE A 116 -13.31 -10.22 -4.25
N TYR A 117 -12.83 -9.88 -5.46
CA TYR A 117 -11.38 -9.81 -5.69
C TYR A 117 -10.71 -8.74 -4.83
N LEU A 118 -11.35 -7.57 -4.68
CA LEU A 118 -10.82 -6.49 -3.85
C LEU A 118 -10.80 -6.86 -2.36
N GLU A 119 -11.82 -7.56 -1.88
CA GLU A 119 -11.85 -8.07 -0.52
C GLU A 119 -10.77 -9.15 -0.28
N ALA A 120 -10.65 -10.10 -1.21
CA ALA A 120 -9.62 -11.12 -1.14
C ALA A 120 -8.20 -10.53 -1.24
N GLU A 121 -7.99 -9.49 -2.06
CA GLU A 121 -6.72 -8.74 -2.08
C GLU A 121 -6.43 -8.11 -0.72
N GLU A 122 -7.42 -7.46 -0.10
CA GLU A 122 -7.27 -6.88 1.22
C GLU A 122 -6.92 -7.92 2.29
N ARG A 123 -7.54 -9.10 2.22
CA ARG A 123 -7.37 -10.16 3.22
C ARG A 123 -6.04 -10.93 3.05
N TYR A 124 -5.62 -11.19 1.82
CA TYR A 124 -4.52 -12.11 1.51
C TYR A 124 -3.29 -11.45 0.87
N GLY A 125 -3.39 -10.18 0.47
CA GLY A 125 -2.30 -9.42 -0.15
C GLY A 125 -1.98 -9.84 -1.60
N VAL A 126 -2.80 -10.69 -2.21
CA VAL A 126 -2.65 -11.08 -3.62
C VAL A 126 -3.40 -10.06 -4.48
N PRO A 127 -2.74 -9.41 -5.47
CA PRO A 127 -3.37 -8.37 -6.28
C PRO A 127 -4.68 -8.84 -6.94
N TRP A 128 -5.71 -8.00 -6.92
CA TRP A 128 -7.03 -8.36 -7.45
C TRP A 128 -6.99 -8.69 -8.95
N GLU A 129 -6.06 -8.07 -9.70
CA GLU A 129 -5.86 -8.35 -11.12
C GLU A 129 -5.42 -9.81 -11.35
N ILE A 130 -4.62 -10.36 -10.44
CA ILE A 130 -4.17 -11.75 -10.49
C ILE A 130 -5.35 -12.69 -10.19
N LEU A 131 -6.14 -12.40 -9.15
CA LEU A 131 -7.30 -13.20 -8.78
C LEU A 131 -8.34 -13.24 -9.90
N SER A 132 -8.67 -12.06 -10.45
CA SER A 132 -9.58 -11.91 -11.59
C SER A 132 -9.07 -12.65 -12.83
N ALA A 133 -7.76 -12.63 -13.10
CA ALA A 133 -7.16 -13.31 -14.23
C ALA A 133 -7.15 -14.84 -14.08
N VAL A 134 -6.94 -15.36 -12.87
CA VAL A 134 -7.08 -16.79 -12.56
C VAL A 134 -8.53 -17.22 -12.80
N HIS A 135 -9.50 -16.51 -12.20
CA HIS A 135 -10.93 -16.84 -12.38
C HIS A 135 -11.35 -16.83 -13.86
N GLN A 136 -10.86 -15.84 -14.62
CA GLN A 136 -11.11 -15.80 -16.06
C GLN A 136 -10.45 -16.96 -16.82
N THR A 137 -9.29 -17.43 -16.39
CA THR A 137 -8.56 -18.51 -17.06
C THR A 137 -9.18 -19.87 -16.77
N GLU A 138 -9.64 -20.09 -15.54
CA GLU A 138 -10.27 -21.35 -15.13
C GLU A 138 -11.66 -21.53 -15.74
N THR A 139 -12.51 -20.50 -15.66
CA THR A 139 -13.94 -20.64 -15.98
C THR A 139 -14.51 -19.47 -16.77
N ASN A 140 -13.67 -18.55 -17.25
CA ASN A 140 -14.10 -17.29 -17.87
C ASN A 140 -14.94 -16.42 -16.92
N ARG A 141 -14.59 -16.40 -15.63
CA ARG A 141 -15.33 -15.70 -14.56
C ARG A 141 -16.76 -16.20 -14.42
N SER A 142 -16.93 -17.53 -14.38
CA SER A 142 -18.24 -18.12 -14.20
C SER A 142 -18.51 -18.38 -12.73
N GLY A 143 -19.67 -17.90 -12.24
CA GLY A 143 -20.23 -18.36 -10.97
C GLY A 143 -20.90 -19.75 -11.08
N ASP A 144 -20.98 -20.33 -12.27
CA ASP A 144 -21.54 -21.68 -12.47
C ASP A 144 -20.59 -22.75 -11.91
N THR A 145 -21.11 -23.52 -10.96
CA THR A 145 -20.35 -24.47 -10.16
C THR A 145 -20.59 -25.92 -10.56
N ALA A 146 -21.37 -26.14 -11.63
CA ALA A 146 -21.64 -27.45 -12.21
C ALA A 146 -20.46 -28.01 -13.03
N VAL A 147 -19.45 -27.18 -13.35
CA VAL A 147 -18.32 -27.59 -14.19
C VAL A 147 -17.27 -28.31 -13.36
N THR A 148 -17.18 -29.64 -13.57
CA THR A 148 -16.07 -30.46 -13.08
C THR A 148 -15.16 -30.85 -14.25
N SER A 149 -13.86 -30.61 -14.13
CA SER A 149 -12.91 -30.99 -15.17
C SER A 149 -12.67 -32.51 -15.21
N TYR A 150 -12.08 -33.01 -16.31
CA TYR A 150 -11.65 -34.41 -16.41
C TYR A 150 -10.71 -34.84 -15.26
N ALA A 151 -9.89 -33.90 -14.76
CA ALA A 151 -8.98 -34.12 -13.65
C ALA A 151 -9.67 -34.03 -12.26
N GLY A 152 -10.98 -33.80 -12.22
CA GLY A 152 -11.77 -33.67 -10.99
C GLY A 152 -11.66 -32.30 -10.32
N ALA A 153 -11.21 -31.28 -11.04
CA ALA A 153 -11.22 -29.90 -10.56
C ALA A 153 -12.65 -29.36 -10.51
N GLN A 154 -12.99 -28.60 -9.48
CA GLN A 154 -14.37 -28.21 -9.16
C GLN A 154 -14.50 -26.71 -8.88
N GLY A 155 -15.70 -26.19 -9.14
CA GLY A 155 -16.10 -24.83 -8.75
C GLY A 155 -15.50 -23.72 -9.62
N PRO A 156 -15.78 -22.45 -9.26
CA PRO A 156 -15.44 -21.26 -10.06
C PRO A 156 -13.95 -21.09 -10.31
N MET A 157 -13.12 -21.54 -9.36
CA MET A 157 -11.66 -21.46 -9.41
C MET A 157 -10.98 -22.80 -9.73
N GLN A 158 -11.75 -23.81 -10.16
CA GLN A 158 -11.28 -25.14 -10.56
C GLN A 158 -10.29 -25.77 -9.57
N PHE A 159 -10.70 -25.90 -8.31
CA PHE A 159 -9.89 -26.52 -7.28
C PHE A 159 -9.90 -28.04 -7.37
N ILE A 160 -8.72 -28.66 -7.20
CA ILE A 160 -8.65 -30.09 -6.87
C ILE A 160 -9.13 -30.27 -5.41
N PRO A 161 -10.01 -31.22 -5.08
CA PRO A 161 -10.57 -31.39 -3.74
C PRO A 161 -9.51 -31.54 -2.62
N SER A 162 -8.35 -32.13 -2.91
CA SER A 162 -7.24 -32.19 -1.94
C SER A 162 -6.62 -30.83 -1.65
N THR A 163 -6.52 -29.98 -2.66
CA THR A 163 -6.06 -28.60 -2.50
C THR A 163 -7.09 -27.79 -1.72
N TRP A 164 -8.39 -27.96 -2.03
CA TRP A 164 -9.47 -27.31 -1.29
C TRP A 164 -9.43 -27.61 0.21
N ARG A 165 -9.19 -28.87 0.60
CA ARG A 165 -9.07 -29.23 2.02
C ARG A 165 -7.96 -28.48 2.77
N ALA A 166 -6.92 -28.02 2.09
CA ALA A 166 -5.80 -27.32 2.70
C ALA A 166 -5.92 -25.78 2.63
N TYR A 167 -6.62 -25.25 1.62
CA TYR A 167 -6.62 -23.81 1.33
C TYR A 167 -8.00 -23.18 1.16
N GLY A 168 -9.06 -23.98 1.10
CA GLY A 168 -10.44 -23.49 1.06
C GLY A 168 -10.70 -22.55 2.22
N ALA A 169 -11.46 -21.49 1.95
CA ALA A 169 -11.75 -20.44 2.89
C ALA A 169 -13.23 -20.11 2.84
N ASP A 170 -13.79 -19.80 4.01
CA ASP A 170 -15.10 -19.20 4.18
C ASP A 170 -14.96 -17.70 3.88
N GLY A 171 -15.30 -17.34 2.64
CA GLY A 171 -15.14 -16.03 2.04
C GLY A 171 -16.24 -15.08 2.48
N ASP A 172 -17.50 -15.55 2.45
CA ASP A 172 -18.70 -14.78 2.76
C ASP A 172 -19.07 -14.76 4.25
N GLY A 173 -18.47 -15.63 5.06
CA GLY A 173 -18.61 -15.68 6.52
C GLY A 173 -19.85 -16.43 6.99
N ASP A 174 -20.42 -17.33 6.18
CA ASP A 174 -21.60 -18.13 6.54
C ASP A 174 -21.28 -19.30 7.50
N GLY A 175 -19.99 -19.57 7.74
CA GLY A 175 -19.48 -20.64 8.60
C GLY A 175 -19.09 -21.92 7.85
N VAL A 176 -19.21 -21.97 6.52
CA VAL A 176 -18.98 -23.17 5.71
C VAL A 176 -18.14 -22.85 4.46
N ALA A 177 -16.88 -23.29 4.45
CA ALA A 177 -16.06 -23.23 3.24
C ALA A 177 -16.53 -24.23 2.16
N ASN A 178 -17.30 -23.73 1.19
CA ASN A 178 -17.90 -24.44 0.07
C ASN A 178 -17.14 -24.18 -1.25
N ILE A 179 -16.57 -25.23 -1.84
CA ILE A 179 -15.84 -25.15 -3.12
C ILE A 179 -16.71 -24.65 -4.30
N HIS A 180 -18.03 -24.78 -4.18
CA HIS A 180 -19.02 -24.36 -5.16
C HIS A 180 -19.67 -23.01 -4.81
N ASP A 181 -19.21 -22.32 -3.78
CA ASP A 181 -19.54 -20.92 -3.58
C ASP A 181 -18.46 -20.04 -4.22
N VAL A 182 -18.85 -18.91 -4.83
CA VAL A 182 -17.92 -18.07 -5.59
C VAL A 182 -17.05 -17.19 -4.70
N ASP A 183 -17.61 -16.69 -3.60
CA ASP A 183 -16.87 -15.92 -2.60
C ASP A 183 -15.81 -16.81 -1.96
N ASP A 184 -16.23 -18.00 -1.52
CA ASP A 184 -15.33 -19.01 -0.96
C ASP A 184 -14.25 -19.45 -1.93
N ALA A 185 -14.61 -19.73 -3.19
CA ALA A 185 -13.64 -20.19 -4.18
C ALA A 185 -12.58 -19.12 -4.46
N ILE A 186 -12.98 -17.84 -4.61
CA ILE A 186 -12.06 -16.73 -4.83
C ILE A 186 -11.16 -16.52 -3.59
N HIS A 187 -11.72 -16.56 -2.38
CA HIS A 187 -10.95 -16.45 -1.15
C HIS A 187 -10.00 -17.63 -0.96
N GLY A 188 -10.41 -18.84 -1.31
CA GLY A 188 -9.55 -20.03 -1.32
C GLY A 188 -8.40 -19.91 -2.30
N ALA A 189 -8.64 -19.37 -3.50
CA ALA A 189 -7.59 -19.11 -4.49
C ALA A 189 -6.59 -18.06 -4.01
N ALA A 190 -7.08 -16.99 -3.39
CA ALA A 190 -6.23 -15.96 -2.80
C ALA A 190 -5.36 -16.53 -1.66
N ASN A 191 -5.97 -17.33 -0.76
CA ASN A 191 -5.25 -18.02 0.31
C ASN A 191 -4.15 -18.95 -0.25
N TYR A 192 -4.48 -19.75 -1.27
CA TYR A 192 -3.50 -20.60 -1.94
C TYR A 192 -2.35 -19.76 -2.51
N LEU A 193 -2.63 -18.75 -3.33
CA LEU A 193 -1.59 -17.94 -3.98
C LEU A 193 -0.72 -17.21 -2.95
N ALA A 194 -1.30 -16.68 -1.87
CA ALA A 194 -0.58 -16.03 -0.79
C ALA A 194 0.41 -17.00 -0.12
N ALA A 195 -0.05 -18.19 0.28
CA ALA A 195 0.80 -19.24 0.86
C ALA A 195 1.91 -19.74 -0.07
N ASN A 196 1.80 -19.43 -1.37
CA ASN A 196 2.73 -19.82 -2.41
C ASN A 196 3.66 -18.66 -2.86
N GLY A 197 3.63 -17.53 -2.15
CA GLY A 197 4.51 -16.38 -2.36
C GLY A 197 3.90 -15.25 -3.21
N GLY A 198 2.63 -15.37 -3.63
CA GLY A 198 1.94 -14.36 -4.43
C GLY A 198 1.84 -13.00 -3.74
N ALA A 199 1.56 -13.00 -2.43
CA ALA A 199 1.47 -11.78 -1.62
C ALA A 199 2.82 -11.07 -1.42
N SER A 200 3.92 -11.82 -1.53
CA SER A 200 5.29 -11.28 -1.43
C SER A 200 5.89 -10.91 -2.79
N GLY A 201 5.07 -10.84 -3.85
CA GLY A 201 5.50 -10.50 -5.21
C GLY A 201 6.03 -11.68 -6.03
N ASN A 202 6.14 -12.89 -5.48
CA ASN A 202 6.53 -14.08 -6.23
C ASN A 202 5.34 -14.73 -6.97
N VAL A 203 4.62 -13.90 -7.73
CA VAL A 203 3.37 -14.26 -8.40
C VAL A 203 3.59 -15.37 -9.43
N ARG A 204 4.69 -15.33 -10.20
CA ARG A 204 5.01 -16.36 -11.19
C ARG A 204 5.11 -17.75 -10.56
N ASN A 205 5.82 -17.88 -9.44
CA ASN A 205 5.93 -19.15 -8.72
C ASN A 205 4.57 -19.59 -8.17
N ALA A 206 3.81 -18.67 -7.58
CA ALA A 206 2.49 -18.99 -7.04
C ALA A 206 1.53 -19.54 -8.11
N LEU A 207 1.49 -18.89 -9.29
CA LEU A 207 0.71 -19.36 -10.43
C LEU A 207 1.20 -20.70 -10.97
N PHE A 208 2.51 -20.92 -11.02
CA PHE A 208 3.07 -22.20 -11.45
C PHE A 208 2.75 -23.34 -10.46
N ARG A 209 2.66 -23.04 -9.17
CA ARG A 209 2.17 -24.00 -8.17
C ARG A 209 0.67 -24.22 -8.30
N TYR A 210 -0.10 -23.24 -8.76
CA TYR A 210 -1.54 -23.39 -9.01
C TYR A 210 -1.78 -24.35 -10.18
N ASN A 211 -1.04 -24.16 -11.28
CA ASN A 211 -1.03 -25.04 -12.44
C ASN A 211 0.40 -25.12 -13.00
N HIS A 212 0.96 -26.34 -13.05
CA HIS A 212 2.37 -26.62 -13.38
C HIS A 212 2.67 -26.49 -14.90
N SER A 213 2.27 -25.35 -15.47
CA SER A 213 2.36 -25.04 -16.89
C SER A 213 2.83 -23.60 -17.07
N THR A 214 4.00 -23.43 -17.68
CA THR A 214 4.50 -22.10 -18.04
C THR A 214 3.54 -21.36 -18.99
N ALA A 215 2.83 -22.09 -19.86
CA ALA A 215 1.83 -21.51 -20.74
C ALA A 215 0.65 -20.94 -19.96
N TYR A 216 0.19 -21.65 -18.92
CA TYR A 216 -0.85 -21.16 -18.01
C TYR A 216 -0.40 -19.89 -17.29
N VAL A 217 0.80 -19.89 -16.71
CA VAL A 217 1.35 -18.72 -16.01
C VAL A 217 1.38 -17.49 -16.92
N ASN A 218 1.87 -17.65 -18.15
CA ASN A 218 1.94 -16.56 -19.12
C ASN A 218 0.55 -16.07 -19.55
N LEU A 219 -0.42 -16.99 -19.70
CA LEU A 219 -1.80 -16.63 -20.03
C LEU A 219 -2.46 -15.82 -18.91
N VAL A 220 -2.35 -16.27 -17.65
CA VAL A 220 -2.90 -15.53 -16.50
C VAL A 220 -2.25 -14.15 -16.41
N LEU A 221 -0.93 -14.07 -16.49
CA LEU A 221 -0.25 -12.77 -16.45
C LEU A 221 -0.66 -11.85 -17.60
N SER A 222 -0.82 -12.36 -18.83
CA SER A 222 -1.30 -11.54 -19.94
C SER A 222 -2.69 -10.94 -19.68
N ARG A 223 -3.59 -11.70 -19.03
CA ARG A 223 -4.93 -11.24 -18.66
C ARG A 223 -4.87 -10.23 -17.52
N ALA A 224 -4.00 -10.43 -16.54
CA ALA A 224 -3.77 -9.49 -15.45
C ALA A 224 -3.21 -8.15 -15.96
N TYR A 225 -2.24 -8.19 -16.89
CA TYR A 225 -1.70 -6.97 -17.51
C TYR A 225 -2.77 -6.19 -18.29
N ALA A 226 -3.68 -6.90 -18.97
CA ALA A 226 -4.77 -6.26 -19.71
C ALA A 226 -5.73 -5.45 -18.83
N VAL A 227 -5.78 -5.73 -17.52
CA VAL A 227 -6.61 -5.00 -16.54
C VAL A 227 -5.80 -4.09 -15.61
N GLY A 228 -4.49 -3.91 -15.87
CA GLY A 228 -3.68 -2.89 -15.21
C GLY A 228 -2.67 -3.39 -14.18
N TYR A 229 -2.43 -4.71 -14.07
CA TYR A 229 -1.40 -5.23 -13.16
C TYR A 229 -0.01 -4.67 -13.51
N GLN A 230 0.76 -4.26 -12.50
CA GLN A 230 2.13 -3.80 -12.65
C GLN A 230 3.03 -4.58 -11.69
N GLN A 231 4.20 -5.05 -12.17
CA GLN A 231 5.21 -5.74 -11.36
C GLN A 231 6.11 -4.74 -10.63
#